data_AF-A0AAD3VRT9-F1
#
_entry.id   AF-A0AAD3VRT9-F1
#
_cell.length_a   1.000
_cell.length_b   1.000
_cell.length_c   1.000
_cell.angle_alpha   90.00
_cell.angle_beta   90.00
_cell.angle_gamma   90.00
#
_symmetry.space_group_name_H-M   'P 1'
#
loop_
_entity.id
_entity.type
_entity.pdbx_description
1 polymer ?
#
loop_
_entity_poly.entity_id
_entity_poly.type
_entity_poly.pdbx_seq_one_letter_code
_entity_poly.pdbx_strand_id
1 'polypeptide(L)'
;RTQDGMPVVLRKKAGMKMALGEHPKKTMKDSRRAPATRMGLMALIREALDYGKEEKPSRKYENTAALLRREFPARVHAHRVRDMQSMIDLSKEYGFDLVFEHATEGYMMADELRENNIPCVVGPIIMVRMGPELQNLRWDNAVTLVKAGVKVAITCDHPTFPGWYLPMHAGILAREGMDYQDALKTITLNAAEILGVADRVGSIEKGKDADFVVFDGDPLEYASPIKAVVCDGEVVLGSIGKVSDSDGCGRCGSC
;
A
#
# COMPACT_ATOMS: atom_id res chain seq x y z
N ARG A 1 -4.85 2.22 19.75
CA ARG A 1 -5.28 1.07 20.59
C ARG A 1 -6.59 1.50 21.22
N THR A 2 -7.64 0.69 21.16
CA THR A 2 -8.87 0.98 21.92
C THR A 2 -8.59 0.90 23.43
N GLN A 3 -9.50 1.42 24.25
CA GLN A 3 -9.43 1.38 25.72
C GLN A 3 -9.19 -0.05 26.27
N ASP A 4 -9.54 -1.09 25.51
CA ASP A 4 -9.39 -2.51 25.89
C ASP A 4 -8.08 -3.17 25.40
N GLY A 5 -7.17 -2.42 24.77
CA GLY A 5 -5.90 -2.95 24.28
C GLY A 5 -5.99 -3.88 23.07
N MET A 6 -7.18 -4.03 22.47
CA MET A 6 -7.35 -4.80 21.23
C MET A 6 -6.93 -3.98 19.99
N PRO A 7 -6.34 -4.63 18.96
CA PRO A 7 -6.05 -3.98 17.70
C PRO A 7 -7.34 -3.54 17.01
N VAL A 8 -7.40 -2.27 16.57
CA VAL A 8 -8.50 -1.78 15.74
C VAL A 8 -8.40 -2.46 14.38
N VAL A 9 -9.42 -3.24 14.01
CA VAL A 9 -9.48 -3.91 12.71
C VAL A 9 -10.43 -3.11 11.83
N LEU A 10 -9.89 -2.35 10.87
CA LEU A 10 -10.69 -1.62 9.89
C LEU A 10 -11.32 -2.56 8.85
N ARG A 11 -10.56 -3.57 8.41
CA ARG A 11 -11.00 -4.58 7.44
C ARG A 11 -10.35 -5.93 7.71
N LYS A 12 -11.17 -6.96 7.94
CA LYS A 12 -10.69 -8.32 8.30
C LYS A 12 -9.96 -9.04 7.15
N LYS A 13 -10.41 -8.86 5.90
CA LYS A 13 -9.79 -9.41 4.69
C LYS A 13 -9.50 -8.27 3.71
N ALA A 14 -8.24 -7.83 3.66
CA ALA A 14 -7.80 -6.71 2.83
C ALA A 14 -7.15 -7.12 1.49
N GLY A 15 -6.89 -8.42 1.31
CA GLY A 15 -6.32 -8.96 0.09
C GLY A 15 -5.68 -10.33 0.29
N MET A 16 -5.45 -11.04 -0.81
CA MET A 16 -4.69 -12.30 -0.81
C MET A 16 -3.28 -12.04 -1.33
N LYS A 17 -2.27 -12.28 -0.50
CA LYS A 17 -0.87 -12.09 -0.88
C LYS A 17 -0.44 -13.17 -1.87
N MET A 18 0.18 -12.73 -2.96
CA MET A 18 0.91 -13.58 -3.90
C MET A 18 2.32 -13.03 -4.08
N ALA A 19 3.27 -13.88 -4.46
CA ALA A 19 4.64 -13.44 -4.68
C ALA A 19 5.23 -14.11 -5.92
N LEU A 20 5.87 -13.29 -6.75
CA LEU A 20 6.70 -13.69 -7.87
C LEU A 20 8.11 -13.17 -7.64
N GLY A 21 9.08 -13.63 -8.42
CA GLY A 21 10.45 -13.12 -8.30
C GLY A 21 11.43 -14.05 -7.62
N GLU A 22 12.59 -13.48 -7.31
CA GLU A 22 13.70 -14.16 -6.66
C GLU A 22 13.36 -14.53 -5.22
N HIS A 23 12.57 -13.71 -4.52
CA HIS A 23 12.20 -13.98 -3.12
C HIS A 23 11.47 -15.34 -2.97
N PRO A 24 10.30 -15.58 -3.60
CA PRO A 24 9.64 -16.87 -3.50
C PRO A 24 10.47 -18.02 -4.08
N LYS A 25 11.25 -17.81 -5.15
CA LYS A 25 12.15 -18.83 -5.70
C LYS A 25 13.20 -19.27 -4.66
N LYS A 26 13.81 -18.30 -3.96
CA LYS A 26 14.79 -18.55 -2.92
C LYS A 26 14.16 -19.28 -1.75
N THR A 27 12.99 -18.85 -1.28
CA THR A 27 12.25 -19.56 -0.21
C THR A 27 11.90 -21.00 -0.60
N MET A 28 11.44 -21.25 -1.83
CA MET A 28 11.15 -22.60 -2.31
C MET A 28 12.42 -23.46 -2.36
N LYS A 29 13.53 -22.91 -2.86
CA LYS A 29 14.84 -23.60 -2.88
C LYS A 29 15.34 -23.94 -1.48
N ASP A 30 15.33 -22.97 -0.56
CA ASP A 30 15.82 -23.12 0.81
C ASP A 30 14.97 -24.13 1.59
N SER A 31 13.66 -24.17 1.34
CA SER A 31 12.73 -25.15 1.91
C SER A 31 12.69 -26.50 1.18
N ARG A 32 13.51 -26.68 0.13
CA ARG A 32 13.54 -27.88 -0.75
C ARG A 32 12.17 -28.24 -1.33
N ARG A 33 11.31 -27.24 -1.55
CA ARG A 33 10.00 -27.40 -2.20
C ARG A 33 10.12 -27.03 -3.67
N ALA A 34 9.48 -27.82 -4.52
CA ALA A 34 9.33 -27.48 -5.93
C ALA A 34 8.00 -26.75 -6.15
N PRO A 35 7.91 -25.88 -7.17
CA PRO A 35 8.96 -25.45 -8.09
C PRO A 35 9.69 -24.16 -7.63
N ALA A 36 10.99 -24.07 -7.94
CA ALA A 36 11.85 -22.90 -7.65
C ALA A 36 12.13 -22.05 -8.91
N THR A 37 11.24 -22.09 -9.90
CA THR A 37 11.33 -21.32 -11.14
C THR A 37 10.15 -20.38 -11.28
N ARG A 38 10.31 -19.30 -12.07
CA ARG A 38 9.23 -18.32 -12.29
C ARG A 38 7.98 -18.96 -12.90
N MET A 39 8.15 -19.79 -13.93
CA MET A 39 7.04 -20.49 -14.56
C MET A 39 6.37 -21.48 -13.60
N GLY A 40 7.15 -22.16 -12.77
CA GLY A 40 6.58 -23.06 -11.78
C GLY A 40 5.77 -22.33 -10.70
N LEU A 41 6.24 -21.17 -10.24
CA LEU A 41 5.47 -20.34 -9.31
C LEU A 41 4.14 -19.89 -9.95
N MET A 42 4.16 -19.47 -11.21
CA MET A 42 2.94 -19.16 -11.95
C MET A 42 2.00 -20.37 -12.08
N ALA A 43 2.56 -21.57 -12.32
CA ALA A 43 1.76 -22.79 -12.36
C ALA A 43 1.09 -23.10 -11.02
N LEU A 44 1.77 -22.90 -9.89
CA LEU A 44 1.16 -23.05 -8.55
C LEU A 44 0.03 -22.05 -8.30
N ILE A 45 0.21 -20.79 -8.72
CA ILE A 45 -0.85 -19.77 -8.58
C ILE A 45 -2.06 -20.19 -9.43
N ARG A 46 -1.82 -20.60 -10.68
CA ARG A 46 -2.86 -21.07 -11.59
C ARG A 46 -3.61 -22.27 -11.02
N GLU A 47 -2.90 -23.28 -10.55
CA GLU A 47 -3.47 -24.46 -9.90
C GLU A 47 -4.36 -24.05 -8.72
N ALA A 48 -3.89 -23.14 -7.86
CA ALA A 48 -4.69 -22.66 -6.73
C ALA A 48 -5.97 -21.95 -7.18
N LEU A 49 -5.92 -21.18 -8.28
CA LEU A 49 -7.07 -20.51 -8.87
C LEU A 49 -8.06 -21.52 -9.48
N ASP A 50 -7.58 -22.58 -10.13
CA ASP A 50 -8.42 -23.66 -10.66
C ASP A 50 -9.17 -24.37 -9.54
N TYR A 51 -8.49 -24.72 -8.44
CA TYR A 51 -9.16 -25.25 -7.25
C TYR A 51 -10.14 -24.26 -6.60
N GLY A 52 -9.85 -22.95 -6.71
CA GLY A 52 -10.75 -21.90 -6.24
C GLY A 52 -12.04 -21.77 -7.05
N LYS A 53 -12.07 -22.26 -8.30
CA LYS A 53 -13.24 -22.26 -9.20
C LYS A 53 -14.17 -23.45 -8.99
N GLU A 54 -13.74 -24.49 -8.27
CA GLU A 54 -14.59 -25.65 -7.98
C GLU A 54 -15.88 -25.22 -7.27
N GLU A 55 -16.98 -25.95 -7.49
CA GLU A 55 -18.28 -25.64 -6.88
C GLU A 55 -18.21 -25.67 -5.34
N LYS A 56 -17.39 -26.57 -4.79
CA LYS A 56 -17.16 -26.74 -3.35
C LYS A 56 -15.65 -26.77 -3.07
N PRO A 57 -14.98 -25.62 -3.11
CA PRO A 57 -13.55 -25.54 -2.90
C PRO A 57 -13.24 -25.96 -1.45
N SER A 58 -12.16 -26.72 -1.27
CA SER A 58 -11.73 -27.10 0.08
C SER A 58 -11.38 -25.87 0.92
N ARG A 59 -11.35 -26.01 2.26
CA ARG A 59 -10.98 -24.92 3.19
C ARG A 59 -9.64 -24.25 2.84
N LYS A 60 -8.71 -24.99 2.22
CA LYS A 60 -7.42 -24.46 1.75
C LYS A 60 -7.59 -23.36 0.68
N TYR A 61 -8.60 -23.48 -0.18
CA TYR A 61 -8.85 -22.59 -1.33
C TYR A 61 -10.05 -21.66 -1.11
N GLU A 62 -10.62 -21.60 0.10
CA GLU A 62 -11.74 -20.71 0.43
C GLU A 62 -11.43 -19.24 0.14
N ASN A 63 -10.22 -18.78 0.48
CA ASN A 63 -9.79 -17.43 0.18
C ASN A 63 -9.49 -17.23 -1.32
N THR A 64 -9.09 -18.27 -2.04
CA THR A 64 -8.94 -18.18 -3.50
C THR A 64 -10.31 -18.05 -4.17
N ALA A 65 -11.32 -18.79 -3.71
CA ALA A 65 -12.69 -18.62 -4.17
C ALA A 65 -13.24 -17.23 -3.84
N ALA A 66 -12.93 -16.68 -2.66
CA ALA A 66 -13.29 -15.32 -2.27
C ALA A 66 -12.61 -14.24 -3.14
N LEU A 67 -11.35 -14.46 -3.53
CA LEU A 67 -10.65 -13.61 -4.50
C LEU A 67 -11.36 -13.62 -5.87
N LEU A 68 -11.76 -14.79 -6.36
CA LEU A 68 -12.48 -14.93 -7.63
C LEU A 68 -13.89 -14.33 -7.59
N ARG A 69 -14.51 -14.26 -6.40
CA ARG A 69 -15.74 -13.49 -6.16
C ARG A 69 -15.51 -11.99 -5.95
N ARG A 70 -14.25 -11.54 -6.05
CA ARG A 70 -13.84 -10.12 -5.93
C ARG A 70 -14.18 -9.51 -4.55
N GLU A 71 -14.16 -10.32 -3.49
CA GLU A 71 -14.36 -9.84 -2.11
C GLU A 71 -13.17 -8.98 -1.61
N PHE A 72 -11.99 -9.20 -2.18
CA PHE A 72 -10.76 -8.46 -1.96
C PHE A 72 -9.79 -8.71 -3.13
N PRO A 73 -8.79 -7.83 -3.37
CA PRO A 73 -7.86 -8.01 -4.48
C PRO A 73 -6.72 -8.99 -4.15
N ALA A 74 -6.04 -9.46 -5.19
CA ALA A 74 -4.72 -10.08 -5.07
C ALA A 74 -3.65 -9.00 -4.88
N ARG A 75 -2.86 -9.15 -3.82
CA ARG A 75 -1.76 -8.25 -3.44
C ARG A 75 -0.46 -8.91 -3.89
N VAL A 76 0.08 -8.51 -5.03
CA VAL A 76 1.16 -9.25 -5.71
C VAL A 76 2.51 -8.58 -5.44
N HIS A 77 3.40 -9.26 -4.72
CA HIS A 77 4.82 -8.91 -4.69
C HIS A 77 5.45 -9.15 -6.07
N ALA A 78 5.82 -8.07 -6.75
CA ALA A 78 6.49 -8.12 -8.04
C ALA A 78 7.40 -6.90 -8.24
N HIS A 79 8.63 -7.17 -8.65
CA HIS A 79 9.61 -6.13 -8.95
C HIS A 79 9.74 -5.85 -10.44
N ARG A 80 9.70 -6.89 -11.28
CA ARG A 80 10.04 -6.82 -12.71
C ARG A 80 8.80 -6.69 -13.59
N VAL A 81 8.92 -5.96 -14.70
CA VAL A 81 7.83 -5.78 -15.70
C VAL A 81 7.22 -7.11 -16.13
N ARG A 82 8.06 -8.10 -16.45
CA ARG A 82 7.60 -9.40 -16.90
C ARG A 82 6.73 -10.16 -15.89
N ASP A 83 6.97 -9.96 -14.59
CA ASP A 83 6.21 -10.60 -13.53
C ASP A 83 4.87 -9.92 -13.35
N MET A 84 4.86 -8.59 -13.42
CA MET A 84 3.64 -7.80 -13.40
C MET A 84 2.77 -8.13 -14.62
N GLN A 85 3.33 -8.15 -15.83
CA GLN A 85 2.61 -8.54 -17.05
C GLN A 85 1.93 -9.91 -16.92
N SER A 86 2.70 -10.91 -16.45
CA SER A 86 2.17 -12.28 -16.29
C SER A 86 0.96 -12.32 -15.34
N MET A 87 0.94 -11.47 -14.32
CA MET A 87 -0.19 -11.37 -13.39
C MET A 87 -1.35 -10.57 -13.97
N ILE A 88 -1.10 -9.53 -14.76
CA ILE A 88 -2.15 -8.80 -15.48
C ILE A 88 -2.90 -9.79 -16.40
N ASP A 89 -2.16 -10.58 -17.17
CA ASP A 89 -2.75 -11.58 -18.07
C ASP A 89 -3.56 -12.62 -17.30
N LEU A 90 -3.02 -13.14 -16.19
CA LEU A 90 -3.71 -14.11 -15.34
C LEU A 90 -4.97 -13.51 -14.67
N SER A 91 -4.90 -12.25 -14.26
CA SER A 91 -6.02 -11.52 -13.66
C SER A 91 -7.17 -11.35 -14.65
N LYS A 92 -6.86 -11.06 -15.91
CA LYS A 92 -7.86 -10.98 -17.00
C LYS A 92 -8.49 -12.34 -17.28
N GLU A 93 -7.68 -13.40 -17.27
CA GLU A 93 -8.16 -14.76 -17.52
C GLU A 93 -9.08 -15.30 -16.42
N TYR A 94 -8.77 -15.02 -15.15
CA TYR A 94 -9.51 -15.57 -14.00
C TYR A 94 -10.53 -14.59 -13.39
N GLY A 95 -10.49 -13.31 -13.76
CA GLY A 95 -11.50 -12.31 -13.37
C GLY A 95 -11.36 -11.72 -11.97
N PHE A 96 -10.14 -11.60 -11.44
CA PHE A 96 -9.89 -11.00 -10.11
C PHE A 96 -9.25 -9.60 -10.22
N ASP A 97 -9.16 -8.88 -9.10
CA ASP A 97 -8.52 -7.55 -9.02
C ASP A 97 -7.09 -7.62 -8.52
N LEU A 98 -6.24 -6.69 -8.96
CA LEU A 98 -4.82 -6.64 -8.64
C LEU A 98 -4.45 -5.38 -7.87
N VAL A 99 -3.47 -5.54 -6.98
CA VAL A 99 -2.62 -4.47 -6.45
C VAL A 99 -1.18 -4.95 -6.53
N PHE A 100 -0.29 -4.19 -7.17
CA PHE A 100 1.13 -4.53 -7.17
C PHE A 100 1.83 -3.95 -5.95
N GLU A 101 2.61 -4.79 -5.29
CA GLU A 101 3.46 -4.45 -4.16
C GLU A 101 4.89 -4.31 -4.67
N HIS A 102 5.58 -3.29 -4.16
CA HIS A 102 6.90 -2.81 -4.59
C HIS A 102 6.90 -2.17 -5.97
N ALA A 103 6.38 -2.88 -6.99
CA ALA A 103 6.27 -2.41 -8.37
C ALA A 103 7.52 -1.66 -8.84
N THR A 104 8.71 -2.24 -8.60
CA THR A 104 10.00 -1.54 -8.74
C THR A 104 10.25 -1.03 -10.17
N GLU A 105 9.80 -1.78 -11.17
CA GLU A 105 9.81 -1.36 -12.57
C GLU A 105 8.43 -0.86 -13.06
N GLY A 106 7.54 -0.49 -12.13
CA GLY A 106 6.19 0.00 -12.44
C GLY A 106 6.20 1.16 -13.45
N TYR A 107 7.15 2.09 -13.30
CA TYR A 107 7.35 3.21 -14.22
C TYR A 107 7.53 2.81 -15.69
N MET A 108 7.98 1.59 -15.99
CA MET A 108 8.16 1.11 -17.36
C MET A 108 6.86 0.67 -18.03
N MET A 109 5.78 0.50 -17.27
CA MET A 109 4.47 0.08 -17.76
C MET A 109 3.33 0.92 -17.17
N ALA A 110 3.61 2.21 -16.91
CA ALA A 110 2.68 3.13 -16.28
C ALA A 110 1.35 3.25 -17.04
N ASP A 111 1.40 3.31 -18.38
CA ASP A 111 0.21 3.37 -19.23
C ASP A 111 -0.66 2.13 -19.08
N GLU A 112 -0.06 0.94 -19.06
CA GLU A 112 -0.79 -0.31 -18.89
C GLU A 112 -1.42 -0.41 -17.49
N LEU A 113 -0.70 -0.01 -16.45
CA LEU A 113 -1.23 0.02 -15.08
C LEU A 113 -2.44 0.97 -14.98
N ARG A 114 -2.33 2.16 -15.60
CA ARG A 114 -3.42 3.16 -15.68
C ARG A 114 -4.63 2.61 -16.44
N GLU A 115 -4.42 2.07 -17.63
CA GLU A 115 -5.51 1.56 -18.49
C GLU A 115 -6.28 0.41 -17.83
N ASN A 116 -5.60 -0.42 -17.06
CA ASN A 116 -6.23 -1.52 -16.33
C ASN A 116 -6.70 -1.11 -14.92
N ASN A 117 -6.56 0.16 -14.53
CA ASN A 117 -6.89 0.69 -13.20
C ASN A 117 -6.23 -0.08 -12.05
N ILE A 118 -4.97 -0.51 -12.23
CA ILE A 118 -4.24 -1.32 -11.26
C ILE A 118 -3.43 -0.39 -10.33
N PRO A 119 -3.77 -0.29 -9.05
CA PRO A 119 -2.99 0.49 -8.09
C PRO A 119 -1.65 -0.18 -7.75
N CYS A 120 -0.70 0.64 -7.30
CA CYS A 120 0.60 0.18 -6.82
C CYS A 120 0.89 0.67 -5.39
N VAL A 121 1.46 -0.21 -4.57
CA VAL A 121 2.07 0.12 -3.29
C VAL A 121 3.59 0.09 -3.49
N VAL A 122 4.19 1.25 -3.71
CA VAL A 122 5.60 1.38 -4.09
C VAL A 122 6.49 1.47 -2.86
N GLY A 123 7.62 0.77 -2.88
CA GLY A 123 8.68 0.94 -1.89
C GLY A 123 9.24 -0.38 -1.36
N PRO A 124 10.24 -0.29 -0.46
CA PRO A 124 10.75 0.95 0.14
C PRO A 124 11.50 1.86 -0.85
N ILE A 125 11.33 3.18 -0.72
CA ILE A 125 11.98 4.16 -1.61
C ILE A 125 13.47 4.27 -1.28
N ILE A 126 13.78 4.41 0.00
CA ILE A 126 15.16 4.40 0.52
C ILE A 126 15.60 2.95 0.68
N MET A 127 16.17 2.39 -0.38
CA MET A 127 16.60 1.00 -0.42
C MET A 127 17.86 0.82 -1.24
N VAL A 128 18.72 -0.09 -0.77
CA VAL A 128 19.88 -0.55 -1.54
C VAL A 128 19.41 -1.50 -2.64
N ARG A 129 19.98 -1.40 -3.84
CA ARG A 129 19.67 -2.31 -4.96
C ARG A 129 20.22 -3.72 -4.70
N MET A 130 19.55 -4.47 -3.84
CA MET A 130 19.94 -5.82 -3.45
C MET A 130 19.45 -6.84 -4.48
N GLY A 131 20.39 -7.45 -5.20
CA GLY A 131 20.10 -8.52 -6.15
C GLY A 131 19.58 -8.04 -7.51
N PRO A 132 19.33 -8.98 -8.44
CA PRO A 132 19.07 -8.66 -9.84
C PRO A 132 17.74 -7.94 -10.08
N GLU A 133 16.74 -8.12 -9.21
CA GLU A 133 15.41 -7.55 -9.40
C GLU A 133 15.31 -6.07 -9.03
N LEU A 134 16.23 -5.59 -8.18
CA LEU A 134 16.26 -4.21 -7.70
C LEU A 134 17.22 -3.33 -8.51
N GLN A 135 17.86 -3.87 -9.55
CA GLN A 135 18.83 -3.13 -10.37
C GLN A 135 18.24 -1.89 -11.05
N ASN A 136 16.94 -1.89 -11.31
CA ASN A 136 16.20 -0.80 -11.95
C ASN A 136 15.39 0.05 -10.95
N LEU A 137 15.64 -0.08 -9.64
CA LEU A 137 14.97 0.75 -8.64
C LEU A 137 15.19 2.24 -8.93
N ARG A 138 14.14 3.06 -8.84
CA ARG A 138 14.26 4.51 -8.99
C ARG A 138 13.43 5.22 -7.93
N TRP A 139 13.94 6.35 -7.43
CA TRP A 139 13.20 7.17 -6.47
C TRP A 139 12.00 7.86 -7.11
N ASP A 140 12.10 8.24 -8.40
CA ASP A 140 11.02 8.86 -9.17
C ASP A 140 10.00 7.85 -9.75
N ASN A 141 10.07 6.56 -9.39
CA ASN A 141 9.12 5.54 -9.85
C ASN A 141 7.67 5.91 -9.48
N ALA A 142 7.42 6.20 -8.20
CA ALA A 142 6.10 6.61 -7.72
C ALA A 142 5.66 7.94 -8.36
N VAL A 143 6.58 8.88 -8.58
CA VAL A 143 6.31 10.16 -9.26
C VAL A 143 5.82 9.92 -10.69
N THR A 144 6.50 9.04 -11.42
CA THR A 144 6.15 8.69 -12.80
C THR A 144 4.77 8.04 -12.87
N LEU A 145 4.49 7.10 -11.96
CA LEU A 145 3.20 6.42 -11.88
C LEU A 145 2.04 7.38 -11.55
N VAL A 146 2.23 8.27 -10.56
CA VAL A 146 1.22 9.28 -10.20
C VAL A 146 0.97 10.26 -11.36
N LYS A 147 2.03 10.72 -12.05
CA LYS A 147 1.90 11.59 -13.23
C LYS A 147 1.17 10.91 -14.39
N ALA A 148 1.30 9.60 -14.52
CA ALA A 148 0.52 8.81 -15.47
C ALA A 148 -0.93 8.58 -14.99
N GLY A 149 -1.32 8.99 -13.79
CA GLY A 149 -2.67 8.76 -13.25
C GLY A 149 -2.88 7.39 -12.61
N VAL A 150 -1.80 6.66 -12.31
CA VAL A 150 -1.89 5.43 -11.51
C VAL A 150 -2.08 5.78 -10.04
N LYS A 151 -3.00 5.10 -9.36
CA LYS A 151 -3.18 5.25 -7.91
C LYS A 151 -2.02 4.60 -7.16
N VAL A 152 -1.27 5.41 -6.42
CA VAL A 152 -0.06 4.96 -5.71
C VAL A 152 -0.16 5.23 -4.22
N ALA A 153 0.08 4.20 -3.42
CA ALA A 153 0.50 4.34 -2.02
C ALA A 153 1.98 3.97 -1.89
N ILE A 154 2.62 4.36 -0.79
CA ILE A 154 3.99 3.93 -0.50
C ILE A 154 4.10 3.11 0.78
N THR A 155 5.19 2.35 0.88
CA THR A 155 5.49 1.51 2.05
C THR A 155 6.94 1.61 2.46
N CYS A 156 7.21 1.42 3.76
CA CYS A 156 8.54 1.15 4.30
C CYS A 156 8.89 -0.34 4.29
N ASP A 157 7.94 -1.21 3.92
CA ASP A 157 8.09 -2.68 3.95
C ASP A 157 8.66 -3.17 5.28
N HIS A 158 8.13 -2.67 6.39
CA HIS A 158 8.61 -3.02 7.73
C HIS A 158 8.65 -4.56 7.91
N PRO A 159 9.76 -5.15 8.38
CA PRO A 159 10.90 -4.51 9.05
C PRO A 159 12.05 -4.05 8.16
N THR A 160 11.95 -4.17 6.84
CA THR A 160 13.04 -3.82 5.92
C THR A 160 13.48 -2.36 6.07
N PHE A 161 12.52 -1.44 6.18
CA PHE A 161 12.75 -0.10 6.72
C PHE A 161 11.73 0.17 7.85
N PRO A 162 12.12 0.81 8.96
CA PRO A 162 11.18 1.09 10.03
C PRO A 162 10.00 1.99 9.62
N GLY A 163 8.77 1.60 10.01
CA GLY A 163 7.55 2.25 9.53
C GLY A 163 7.39 3.72 9.92
N TRP A 164 8.04 4.15 11.01
CA TRP A 164 8.03 5.56 11.42
C TRP A 164 8.80 6.50 10.48
N TYR A 165 9.56 5.97 9.52
CA TYR A 165 10.20 6.76 8.46
C TYR A 165 9.33 6.95 7.21
N LEU A 166 8.07 6.50 7.23
CA LEU A 166 7.17 6.64 6.08
C LEU A 166 7.03 8.09 5.59
N PRO A 167 6.92 9.12 6.46
CA PRO A 167 6.86 10.51 5.99
C PRO A 167 8.14 10.96 5.27
N MET A 168 9.31 10.48 5.70
CA MET A 168 10.59 10.75 5.02
C MET A 168 10.59 10.19 3.58
N HIS A 169 10.00 9.00 3.36
CA HIS A 169 9.87 8.45 2.01
C HIS A 169 8.97 9.32 1.13
N ALA A 170 7.85 9.82 1.66
CA ALA A 170 6.97 10.74 0.94
C ALA A 170 7.65 12.09 0.65
N GLY A 171 8.43 12.63 1.60
CA GLY A 171 9.23 13.84 1.38
C GLY A 171 10.26 13.69 0.25
N ILE A 172 10.85 12.50 0.10
CA ILE A 172 11.71 12.21 -1.07
C ILE A 172 10.92 12.29 -2.37
N LEU A 173 9.68 11.78 -2.42
CA LEU A 173 8.87 11.89 -3.64
C LEU A 173 8.56 13.35 -4.02
N ALA A 174 8.27 14.20 -3.03
CA ALA A 174 8.10 15.63 -3.25
C ALA A 174 9.37 16.27 -3.83
N ARG A 175 10.55 15.91 -3.29
CA ARG A 175 11.85 16.34 -3.83
C ARG A 175 12.09 15.86 -5.27
N GLU A 176 11.66 14.65 -5.61
CA GLU A 176 11.73 14.09 -6.98
C GLU A 176 10.65 14.68 -7.93
N GLY A 177 9.87 15.67 -7.48
CA GLY A 177 8.93 16.41 -8.31
C GLY A 177 7.51 15.86 -8.34
N MET A 178 7.09 15.16 -7.27
CA MET A 178 5.67 14.94 -6.95
C MET A 178 5.08 16.19 -6.31
N ASP A 179 3.82 16.50 -6.60
CA ASP A 179 3.10 17.55 -5.87
C ASP A 179 3.02 17.20 -4.37
N TYR A 180 3.12 18.22 -3.51
CA TYR A 180 3.11 18.04 -2.06
C TYR A 180 1.86 17.31 -1.57
N GLN A 181 0.68 17.67 -2.09
CA GLN A 181 -0.58 17.04 -1.69
C GLN A 181 -0.65 15.59 -2.16
N ASP A 182 -0.14 15.31 -3.36
CA ASP A 182 -0.09 13.94 -3.86
C ASP A 182 0.89 13.07 -3.06
N ALA A 183 2.03 13.62 -2.62
CA ALA A 183 2.96 12.94 -1.73
C ALA A 183 2.29 12.57 -0.40
N LEU A 184 1.53 13.49 0.22
CA LEU A 184 0.73 13.21 1.42
C LEU A 184 -0.34 12.14 1.17
N LYS A 185 -1.05 12.18 0.04
CA LYS A 185 -2.06 11.17 -0.30
C LYS A 185 -1.45 9.77 -0.40
N THR A 186 -0.20 9.62 -0.85
CA THR A 186 0.46 8.30 -0.94
C THR A 186 0.63 7.59 0.41
N ILE A 187 0.65 8.33 1.51
CA ILE A 187 0.77 7.81 2.88
C ILE A 187 -0.54 7.93 3.68
N THR A 188 -1.62 8.40 3.05
CA THR A 188 -2.94 8.61 3.68
C THR A 188 -4.07 8.06 2.80
N LEU A 189 -4.74 8.93 2.03
CA LEU A 189 -5.96 8.62 1.29
C LEU A 189 -5.77 7.48 0.29
N ASN A 190 -4.69 7.48 -0.51
CA ASN A 190 -4.48 6.44 -1.52
C ASN A 190 -4.30 5.07 -0.87
N ALA A 191 -3.63 4.99 0.29
CA ALA A 191 -3.49 3.75 1.04
C ALA A 191 -4.84 3.25 1.56
N ALA A 192 -5.67 4.15 2.09
CA ALA A 192 -7.03 3.83 2.56
C ALA A 192 -7.94 3.36 1.40
N GLU A 193 -7.85 3.99 0.24
CA GLU A 193 -8.60 3.60 -0.96
C GLU A 193 -8.17 2.23 -1.49
N ILE A 194 -6.86 1.95 -1.56
CA ILE A 194 -6.34 0.64 -1.97
C ILE A 194 -6.77 -0.47 -0.99
N LEU A 195 -6.88 -0.15 0.29
CA LEU A 195 -7.40 -1.07 1.32
C LEU A 195 -8.94 -1.16 1.33
N GLY A 196 -9.63 -0.26 0.63
CA GLY A 196 -11.09 -0.13 0.64
C GLY A 196 -11.64 0.20 2.03
N VAL A 197 -11.02 1.16 2.72
CA VAL A 197 -11.43 1.71 4.03
C VAL A 197 -11.45 3.25 4.03
N ALA A 198 -11.46 3.87 2.86
CA ALA A 198 -11.41 5.33 2.69
C ALA A 198 -12.68 6.05 3.17
N ASP A 199 -13.78 5.31 3.37
CA ASP A 199 -15.00 5.77 4.03
C ASP A 199 -14.79 6.05 5.52
N ARG A 200 -13.76 5.45 6.13
CA ARG A 200 -13.43 5.60 7.55
C ARG A 200 -12.18 6.42 7.82
N VAL A 201 -11.12 6.27 7.01
CA VAL A 201 -9.80 6.88 7.31
C VAL A 201 -9.15 7.47 6.06
N GLY A 202 -8.03 8.19 6.26
CA GLY A 202 -7.15 8.65 5.17
C GLY A 202 -7.38 10.09 4.71
N SER A 203 -8.41 10.78 5.20
CA SER A 203 -8.55 12.24 5.03
C SER A 203 -9.29 12.86 6.22
N ILE A 204 -9.15 14.18 6.39
CA ILE A 204 -9.84 14.94 7.44
C ILE A 204 -11.16 15.45 6.86
N GLU A 205 -12.20 14.64 7.00
CA GLU A 205 -13.55 14.92 6.49
C GLU A 205 -14.61 14.53 7.53
N LYS A 206 -15.76 15.22 7.50
CA LYS A 206 -16.87 14.91 8.40
C LYS A 206 -17.38 13.48 8.15
N GLY A 207 -17.53 12.71 9.23
CA GLY A 207 -18.04 11.34 9.19
C GLY A 207 -16.96 10.25 9.15
N LYS A 208 -15.69 10.63 9.02
CA LYS A 208 -14.53 9.72 9.14
C LYS A 208 -14.07 9.60 10.59
N ASP A 209 -13.33 8.53 10.87
CA ASP A 209 -12.68 8.31 12.16
C ASP A 209 -11.69 9.45 12.42
N ALA A 210 -11.67 9.95 13.66
CA ALA A 210 -10.83 11.08 14.06
C ALA A 210 -9.38 10.63 14.31
N ASP A 211 -8.74 10.18 13.22
CA ASP A 211 -7.35 9.71 13.16
C ASP A 211 -6.48 10.78 12.51
N PHE A 212 -5.67 11.50 13.31
CA PHE A 212 -4.77 12.52 12.79
C PHE A 212 -3.54 12.72 13.66
N VAL A 213 -2.50 13.32 13.07
CA VAL A 213 -1.24 13.64 13.74
C VAL A 213 -1.02 15.14 13.66
N VAL A 214 -0.63 15.74 14.78
CA VAL A 214 -0.27 17.15 14.88
C VAL A 214 1.24 17.27 14.86
N PHE A 215 1.76 17.98 13.86
CA PHE A 215 3.20 18.24 13.69
C PHE A 215 3.55 19.69 14.05
N ASP A 216 4.76 19.90 14.56
CA ASP A 216 5.37 21.22 14.75
C ASP A 216 6.26 21.56 13.55
N GLY A 217 5.64 21.64 12.37
CA GLY A 217 6.35 21.79 11.10
C GLY A 217 5.70 21.00 9.97
N ASP A 218 6.43 20.81 8.89
CA ASP A 218 5.96 20.06 7.73
C ASP A 218 5.95 18.54 8.02
N PRO A 219 4.82 17.84 7.89
CA PRO A 219 4.75 16.39 8.08
C PRO A 219 5.68 15.57 7.17
N LEU A 220 6.08 16.08 6.01
CA LEU A 220 7.00 15.38 5.09
C LEU A 220 8.48 15.56 5.46
N GLU A 221 8.79 16.47 6.38
CA GLU A 221 10.13 16.66 6.91
C GLU A 221 10.36 15.78 8.13
N TYR A 222 11.40 14.94 8.09
CA TYR A 222 11.73 14.07 9.22
C TYR A 222 12.08 14.82 10.51
N ALA A 223 12.58 16.05 10.38
CA ALA A 223 12.95 16.88 11.53
C ALA A 223 11.73 17.42 12.29
N SER A 224 10.53 17.40 11.70
CA SER A 224 9.31 17.95 12.30
C SER A 224 8.86 17.14 13.51
N PRO A 225 8.87 17.73 14.72
CA PRO A 225 8.40 17.04 15.92
C PRO A 225 6.91 16.72 15.86
N ILE A 226 6.54 15.53 16.33
CA ILE A 226 5.14 15.17 16.56
C ILE A 226 4.70 15.76 17.90
N LYS A 227 3.69 16.64 17.88
CA LYS A 227 3.08 17.22 19.09
C LYS A 227 2.01 16.32 19.69
N ALA A 228 1.20 15.69 18.85
CA ALA A 228 0.15 14.80 19.29
C ALA A 228 -0.23 13.77 18.21
N VAL A 229 -0.71 12.61 18.64
CA VAL A 229 -1.38 11.61 17.78
C VAL A 229 -2.75 11.36 18.36
N VAL A 230 -3.77 11.43 17.51
CA VAL A 230 -5.15 11.14 17.85
C VAL A 230 -5.59 9.92 17.07
N CYS A 231 -6.21 8.96 17.75
CA CYS A 231 -6.82 7.79 17.14
C CYS A 231 -8.23 7.63 17.68
N ASP A 232 -9.23 7.47 16.81
CA ASP A 232 -10.64 7.38 17.17
C ASP A 232 -11.12 8.54 18.07
N GLY A 233 -10.52 9.74 17.91
CA GLY A 233 -10.82 10.92 18.72
C GLY A 233 -10.09 10.99 20.07
N GLU A 234 -9.33 9.96 20.44
CA GLU A 234 -8.56 9.91 21.68
C GLU A 234 -7.09 10.26 21.45
N VAL A 235 -6.52 11.10 22.32
CA VAL A 235 -5.09 11.45 22.27
C VAL A 235 -4.27 10.27 22.79
N VAL A 236 -3.53 9.60 21.90
CA VAL A 236 -2.71 8.42 22.23
C VAL A 236 -1.23 8.75 22.45
N LEU A 237 -0.78 9.91 21.95
CA LEU A 237 0.56 10.44 22.17
C LEU A 237 0.48 11.97 22.29
N GLY A 238 1.28 12.54 23.19
CA GLY A 238 1.42 13.98 23.35
C GLY A 238 0.21 14.66 23.99
N SER A 239 -0.03 15.92 23.64
CA SER A 239 -1.14 16.70 24.19
C SER A 239 -1.66 17.72 23.19
N ILE A 240 -2.98 17.90 23.14
CA ILE A 240 -3.64 18.96 22.38
C ILE A 240 -4.25 19.93 23.41
N GLY A 241 -4.02 21.23 23.23
CA GLY A 241 -4.61 22.25 24.10
C GLY A 241 -6.14 22.15 24.07
N LYS A 242 -6.79 22.30 25.23
CA LYS A 242 -8.25 22.46 25.26
C LYS A 242 -8.58 23.86 24.74
N VAL A 243 -9.32 23.93 23.64
CA VAL A 243 -9.98 25.20 23.26
C VAL A 243 -11.03 25.45 24.33
N SER A 244 -10.88 26.55 25.06
CA SER A 244 -11.89 26.98 26.02
C SER A 244 -13.07 27.57 25.24
N ASP A 245 -14.31 27.24 25.59
CA ASP A 245 -15.49 27.85 24.95
C ASP A 245 -15.55 29.40 25.12
N SER A 246 -14.67 29.96 25.97
CA SER A 246 -14.45 31.41 26.11
C SER A 246 -13.64 32.02 24.97
N ASP A 247 -12.91 31.23 24.17
CA ASP A 247 -12.21 31.67 22.97
C ASP A 247 -13.14 31.53 21.77
N GLY A 248 -14.29 32.21 21.85
CA GLY A 248 -15.28 32.25 20.77
C GLY A 248 -14.59 32.60 19.45
N CYS A 249 -14.94 31.84 18.39
CA CYS A 249 -14.62 32.09 16.99
C CYS A 249 -14.20 33.55 16.75
N GLY A 250 -12.90 33.80 16.89
CA GLY A 250 -12.31 35.10 16.67
C GLY A 250 -12.47 35.36 15.20
N ARG A 251 -13.42 36.22 14.86
CA ARG A 251 -13.67 36.80 13.53
C ARG A 251 -12.56 36.46 12.54
N CYS A 252 -12.89 35.70 11.50
CA CYS A 252 -12.23 35.86 10.21
C CYS A 252 -12.51 37.30 9.73
N GLY A 253 -11.79 38.26 10.31
CA GLY A 253 -11.72 39.62 9.84
C GLY A 253 -10.73 39.64 8.68
N SER A 254 -11.26 39.84 7.48
CA SER A 254 -10.61 40.50 6.33
C SER A 254 -9.07 40.60 6.36
N CYS A 255 -8.40 39.64 5.71
CA CYS A 255 -7.08 39.78 5.09
C CYS A 255 -7.05 38.90 3.84
#